data_AF-A0A081L6A4-F1
#
_entry.id   AF-A0A081L6A4-F1
#
_cell.length_a   1.000
_cell.length_b   1.000
_cell.length_c   1.000
_cell.angle_alpha   90.00
_cell.angle_beta   90.00
_cell.angle_gamma   90.00
#
_symmetry.space_group_name_H-M   'P 1'
#
loop_
_entity.id
_entity.type
_entity.pdbx_description
1 polymer ?
#
loop_
_entity_poly.entity_id
_entity_poly.type
_entity_poly.pdbx_seq_one_letter_code
_entity_poly.pdbx_strand_id
1 'polypeptide(L)'
;MLGEPPVIDKKETRKRVESILDNYRLYLLQVPDDMLPKITGGFSIVPPATTNAFRSSTESTAIKRIEWEQKRNAFLERVQKAVNRLPAYERQIIIKRYMQQEPVFDYQVYNDIGMSERSYTRLKGKTFLDLAYALNEIVFKAPV
;
A
#
# COMPACT_ATOMS: atom_id res chain seq x y z
N MET A 1 -2.68 -35.49 -16.33
CA MET A 1 -2.04 -34.36 -17.03
C MET A 1 -2.29 -33.11 -16.19
N LEU A 2 -1.24 -32.49 -15.65
CA LEU A 2 -1.37 -31.17 -15.02
C LEU A 2 -1.62 -30.17 -16.14
N GLY A 3 -2.75 -29.46 -16.10
CA GLY A 3 -3.11 -28.45 -17.10
C GLY A 3 -2.05 -27.34 -17.17
N GLU A 4 -2.04 -26.60 -18.29
CA GLU A 4 -1.12 -25.47 -18.45
C GLU A 4 -1.27 -24.46 -17.30
N PRO A 5 -0.16 -23.93 -16.76
CA PRO A 5 -0.23 -22.95 -15.68
C PRO A 5 -0.93 -21.68 -16.18
N PRO A 6 -1.78 -21.07 -15.34
CA PRO A 6 -2.55 -19.89 -15.75
C PRO A 6 -1.63 -18.72 -16.10
N VAL A 7 -1.91 -18.08 -17.25
CA VAL A 7 -1.09 -16.97 -17.75
C VAL A 7 -1.48 -15.67 -17.05
N ILE A 8 -0.51 -14.98 -16.46
CA ILE A 8 -0.73 -13.71 -15.76
C ILE A 8 -1.05 -12.59 -16.78
N ASP A 9 -2.13 -11.85 -16.52
CA ASP A 9 -2.39 -10.57 -17.15
C ASP A 9 -1.57 -9.47 -16.47
N LYS A 10 -0.37 -9.22 -17.01
CA LYS A 10 0.55 -8.21 -16.48
C LYS A 10 -0.03 -6.79 -16.51
N LYS A 11 -0.88 -6.48 -17.50
CA LYS A 11 -1.44 -5.13 -17.66
C LYS A 11 -2.50 -4.88 -16.61
N GLU A 12 -3.43 -5.81 -16.45
CA GLU A 12 -4.50 -5.68 -15.46
C GLU A 12 -3.97 -5.81 -14.02
N THR A 13 -3.02 -6.72 -13.79
CA THR A 13 -2.31 -6.84 -12.50
C THR A 13 -1.65 -5.52 -12.12
N ARG A 14 -0.93 -4.89 -13.06
CA ARG A 14 -0.28 -3.60 -12.82
C ARG A 14 -1.30 -2.52 -12.46
N LYS A 15 -2.41 -2.44 -13.21
CA LYS A 15 -3.49 -1.47 -12.95
C LYS A 15 -4.07 -1.63 -11.54
N ARG A 16 -4.27 -2.86 -11.07
CA ARG A 16 -4.73 -3.13 -9.69
C ARG A 16 -3.73 -2.64 -8.65
N VAL A 17 -2.45 -2.93 -8.84
CA VAL A 17 -1.39 -2.47 -7.91
C VAL A 17 -1.30 -0.95 -7.89
N GLU A 18 -1.35 -0.29 -9.05
CA GLU A 18 -1.36 1.18 -9.15
C GLU A 18 -2.56 1.77 -8.39
N SER A 19 -3.77 1.22 -8.58
CA SER A 19 -4.96 1.65 -7.85
C SER A 19 -4.85 1.46 -6.32
N ILE A 20 -4.21 0.38 -5.86
CA ILE A 20 -3.96 0.15 -4.43
C ILE A 20 -3.01 1.21 -3.87
N LEU A 21 -1.94 1.55 -4.60
CA LEU A 21 -0.97 2.57 -4.20
C LEU A 21 -1.61 3.98 -4.18
N ASP A 22 -2.49 4.28 -5.14
CA ASP A 22 -3.24 5.54 -5.14
C ASP A 22 -4.20 5.64 -3.95
N ASN A 23 -4.95 4.57 -3.68
CA ASN A 23 -5.83 4.49 -2.50
C ASN A 23 -5.03 4.58 -1.19
N TYR A 24 -3.82 4.02 -1.15
CA TYR A 24 -2.91 4.15 -0.02
C TYR A 24 -2.56 5.62 0.26
N ARG A 25 -2.21 6.39 -0.77
CA ARG A 25 -1.96 7.84 -0.63
C ARG A 25 -3.20 8.58 -0.14
N LEU A 26 -4.37 8.28 -0.71
CA LEU A 26 -5.64 8.90 -0.31
C LEU A 26 -5.99 8.62 1.16
N TYR A 27 -5.83 7.38 1.61
CA TYR A 27 -6.12 7.01 2.99
C TYR A 27 -5.12 7.59 3.98
N LEU A 28 -3.85 7.79 3.59
CA LEU A 28 -2.88 8.48 4.43
C LEU A 28 -3.30 9.92 4.76
N LEU A 29 -3.97 10.63 3.84
CA LEU A 29 -4.47 11.99 4.10
C LEU A 29 -5.56 12.05 5.18
N GLN A 30 -6.17 10.91 5.49
CA GLN A 30 -7.25 10.80 6.48
C GLN A 30 -6.74 10.32 7.85
N VAL A 31 -5.46 9.94 7.93
CA VAL A 31 -4.82 9.51 9.19
C VAL A 31 -4.39 10.76 9.95
N PRO A 32 -4.78 10.91 11.22
CA PRO A 32 -4.28 11.98 12.08
C PRO A 32 -2.73 12.01 12.13
N ASP A 33 -2.13 13.20 12.20
CA ASP A 33 -0.67 13.37 12.13
C ASP A 33 0.11 12.58 13.20
N ASP A 34 -0.49 12.39 14.37
CA ASP A 34 0.06 11.60 15.48
C ASP A 34 0.04 10.09 15.23
N MET A 35 -0.84 9.62 14.34
CA MET A 35 -0.98 8.23 13.90
C MET A 35 -0.37 7.96 12.52
N LEU A 36 0.17 8.97 11.85
CA LEU A 36 0.88 8.77 10.59
C LEU A 36 2.03 7.78 10.84
N PRO A 37 2.24 6.81 9.95
CA PRO A 37 3.31 5.84 10.10
C PRO A 37 4.67 6.56 10.07
N LYS A 38 5.21 6.84 11.26
CA LYS A 38 6.60 7.26 11.42
C LYS A 38 7.46 6.07 11.01
N ILE A 39 8.38 6.26 10.06
CA ILE A 39 9.40 5.23 9.71
C ILE A 39 10.41 5.03 10.86
N THR A 40 10.11 5.52 12.06
CA THR A 40 10.89 5.37 13.30
C THR A 40 10.04 4.68 14.34
N GLY A 41 10.50 3.51 14.79
CA GLY A 41 9.81 2.70 15.80
C GLY A 41 9.69 3.43 17.12
N GLY A 42 8.46 3.70 17.54
CA GLY A 42 8.13 4.19 18.86
C GLY A 42 6.77 3.64 19.26
N PHE A 43 6.77 2.59 20.08
CA PHE A 43 5.57 2.08 20.72
C PHE A 43 5.18 3.03 21.85
N SER A 44 3.98 3.60 21.80
CA SER A 44 3.37 4.27 22.96
C SER A 44 2.11 3.51 23.36
N ILE A 45 2.12 2.98 24.58
CA ILE A 45 1.02 2.25 25.21
C ILE A 45 0.36 3.22 26.19
N VAL A 46 -0.63 3.98 25.73
CA VAL A 46 -1.54 4.69 26.64
C VAL A 46 -2.96 4.59 26.09
N PRO A 47 -3.88 3.86 26.77
CA PRO A 47 -5.29 3.89 26.43
C PRO A 47 -5.96 5.12 27.09
N PRO A 48 -6.71 5.96 26.35
CA PRO A 48 -7.57 6.95 26.96
C PRO A 48 -8.80 6.26 27.59
N ALA A 49 -9.13 6.67 28.81
CA ALA A 49 -10.25 6.16 29.59
C ALA A 49 -11.62 6.49 28.96
N THR A 50 -12.56 5.56 29.13
CA THR A 50 -13.96 5.63 28.69
C THR A 50 -14.80 6.53 29.58
N THR A 51 -15.70 7.33 29.01
CA THR A 51 -16.84 7.92 29.74
C THR A 51 -18.16 7.67 29.02
N ASN A 52 -19.12 7.17 29.78
CA ASN A 52 -20.49 6.83 29.39
C ASN A 52 -21.32 8.07 29.09
N ALA A 53 -22.00 8.08 27.93
CA ALA A 53 -23.24 8.82 27.73
C ALA A 53 -24.07 8.15 26.61
N PHE A 54 -25.24 7.64 27.00
CA PHE A 54 -26.25 7.08 26.09
C PHE A 54 -26.77 8.15 25.11
N ARG A 55 -26.87 7.83 23.81
CA ARG A 55 -27.90 8.35 22.88
C ARG A 55 -27.91 7.66 21.51
N SER A 56 -29.08 7.07 21.21
CA SER A 56 -29.51 6.51 19.92
C SER A 56 -29.34 7.56 18.79
N SER A 57 -28.88 7.11 17.61
CA SER A 57 -28.37 7.86 16.43
C SER A 57 -26.88 8.26 16.46
N THR A 58 -26.37 8.79 17.58
CA THR A 58 -24.94 9.14 17.69
C THR A 58 -24.07 7.89 17.88
N GLU A 59 -24.57 6.88 18.58
CA GLU A 59 -23.87 5.61 18.80
C GLU A 59 -23.68 4.81 17.51
N SER A 60 -24.71 4.69 16.66
CA SER A 60 -24.58 3.97 15.37
C SER A 60 -23.64 4.68 14.39
N THR A 61 -23.55 6.01 14.45
CA THR A 61 -22.60 6.80 13.68
C THR A 61 -21.17 6.64 14.22
N ALA A 62 -21.00 6.62 15.54
CA ALA A 62 -19.71 6.38 16.18
C ALA A 62 -19.17 4.97 15.88
N ILE A 63 -20.02 3.94 15.94
CA ILE A 63 -19.65 2.56 15.60
C ILE A 63 -19.20 2.46 14.13
N LYS A 64 -19.97 3.02 13.18
CA LYS A 64 -19.61 3.03 11.76
C LYS A 64 -18.27 3.75 11.50
N ARG A 65 -17.99 4.83 12.23
CA ARG A 65 -16.72 5.56 12.13
C ARG A 65 -15.55 4.69 12.59
N ILE A 66 -15.69 4.03 13.73
CA ILE A 66 -14.67 3.13 14.28
C ILE A 66 -14.39 1.96 13.32
N GLU A 67 -15.44 1.32 12.80
CA GLU A 67 -15.29 0.24 11.82
C GLU A 67 -14.56 0.69 10.54
N TRP A 68 -14.86 1.91 10.07
CA TRP A 68 -14.21 2.47 8.89
C TRP A 68 -12.74 2.80 9.16
N GLU A 69 -12.43 3.37 10.32
CA GLU A 69 -11.05 3.62 10.76
C GLU A 69 -10.25 2.31 10.86
N GLN A 70 -10.86 1.25 11.41
CA GLN A 70 -10.24 -0.08 11.49
C GLN A 70 -9.96 -0.66 10.10
N LYS A 71 -10.92 -0.60 9.17
CA LYS A 71 -10.76 -1.08 7.79
C LYS A 71 -9.65 -0.31 7.06
N ARG A 72 -9.63 1.02 7.21
CA ARG A 72 -8.59 1.88 6.64
C ARG A 72 -7.21 1.51 7.20
N ASN A 73 -7.08 1.40 8.52
CA ASN A 73 -5.81 1.09 9.15
C ASN A 73 -5.31 -0.32 8.75
N ALA A 74 -6.21 -1.32 8.69
CA ALA A 74 -5.89 -2.65 8.20
C ALA A 74 -5.43 -2.65 6.74
N PHE A 75 -6.05 -1.83 5.89
CA PHE A 75 -5.60 -1.64 4.50
C PHE A 75 -4.20 -1.03 4.43
N LEU A 76 -3.95 0.06 5.17
CA LEU A 76 -2.63 0.72 5.20
C LEU A 76 -1.55 -0.25 5.68
N GLU A 77 -1.83 -1.00 6.75
CA GLU A 77 -0.92 -2.00 7.30
C GLU A 77 -0.66 -3.15 6.30
N ARG A 78 -1.69 -3.62 5.59
CA ARG A 78 -1.54 -4.63 4.52
C ARG A 78 -0.56 -4.17 3.44
N VAL A 79 -0.72 -2.93 2.96
CA VAL A 79 0.15 -2.36 1.92
C VAL A 79 1.57 -2.19 2.45
N GLN A 80 1.75 -1.64 3.65
CA GLN A 80 3.07 -1.48 4.27
C GLN A 80 3.78 -2.83 4.45
N LYS A 81 3.08 -3.86 4.95
CA LYS A 81 3.65 -5.21 5.09
C LYS A 81 4.06 -5.79 3.74
N ALA A 82 3.25 -5.61 2.69
CA ALA A 82 3.59 -6.08 1.36
C ALA A 82 4.85 -5.39 0.81
N VAL A 83 4.94 -4.07 0.96
CA VAL A 83 6.13 -3.29 0.55
C VAL A 83 7.36 -3.67 1.37
N ASN A 84 7.22 -3.92 2.67
CA ASN A 84 8.34 -4.31 3.54
C ASN A 84 8.93 -5.69 3.20
N ARG A 85 8.13 -6.58 2.61
CA ARG A 85 8.59 -7.89 2.10
C ARG A 85 9.44 -7.79 0.84
N LEU A 86 9.42 -6.67 0.13
CA LEU A 86 10.22 -6.48 -1.07
C LEU A 86 11.72 -6.38 -0.76
N PRO A 87 12.59 -6.85 -1.68
CA PRO A 87 14.02 -6.57 -1.65
C PRO A 87 14.34 -5.08 -1.53
N ALA A 88 15.51 -4.75 -0.97
CA ALA A 88 15.86 -3.37 -0.61
C ALA A 88 15.68 -2.36 -1.76
N TYR A 89 16.20 -2.64 -2.96
CA TYR A 89 16.08 -1.74 -4.10
C TYR A 89 14.65 -1.60 -4.61
N GLU A 90 13.89 -2.70 -4.64
CA GLU A 90 12.49 -2.71 -5.08
C GLU A 90 11.62 -1.91 -4.11
N ARG A 91 11.83 -2.13 -2.81
CA ARG A 91 11.19 -1.36 -1.74
C ARG A 91 11.51 0.13 -1.85
N GLN A 92 12.76 0.50 -2.12
CA GLN A 92 13.14 1.91 -2.32
C GLN A 92 12.41 2.54 -3.51
N ILE A 93 12.28 1.82 -4.63
CA ILE A 93 11.52 2.30 -5.79
C ILE A 93 10.06 2.57 -5.39
N ILE A 94 9.40 1.63 -4.71
CA ILE A 94 7.99 1.82 -4.30
C ILE A 94 7.83 2.97 -3.33
N ILE A 95 8.66 3.04 -2.29
CA ILE A 95 8.57 4.07 -1.26
C ILE A 95 8.80 5.47 -1.86
N LYS A 96 9.89 5.65 -2.62
CA LYS A 96 10.25 6.97 -3.18
C LYS A 96 9.32 7.40 -4.30
N ARG A 97 8.81 6.48 -5.12
CA ARG A 97 7.96 6.84 -6.27
C ARG A 97 6.47 6.94 -5.94
N TYR A 98 5.96 6.07 -5.06
CA TYR A 98 4.52 5.83 -4.91
C TYR A 98 3.97 6.07 -3.50
N MET A 99 4.82 6.08 -2.46
CA MET A 99 4.36 6.27 -1.07
C MET A 99 4.69 7.66 -0.52
N GLN A 100 5.22 8.55 -1.34
CA GLN A 100 5.40 9.96 -0.98
C GLN A 100 4.08 10.71 -1.06
N GLN A 101 3.90 11.70 -0.17
CA GLN A 101 2.74 12.57 -0.19
C GLN A 101 2.72 13.39 -1.49
N GLU A 102 3.88 13.96 -1.86
CA GLU A 102 4.07 14.68 -3.11
C GLU A 102 4.33 13.74 -4.29
N PRO A 103 3.86 14.07 -5.51
CA PRO A 103 4.16 13.30 -6.70
C PRO A 103 5.65 13.41 -7.05
N VAL A 104 6.35 12.28 -6.99
CA VAL A 104 7.75 12.16 -7.42
C VAL A 104 7.79 11.54 -8.83
N PHE A 105 8.72 11.99 -9.67
CA PHE A 105 8.90 11.47 -11.03
C PHE A 105 10.04 10.45 -11.12
N ASP A 106 10.01 9.59 -12.14
CA ASP A 106 10.94 8.47 -12.29
C ASP A 106 12.39 8.95 -12.38
N TYR A 107 12.61 10.09 -13.05
CA TYR A 107 13.93 10.72 -13.15
C TYR A 107 14.48 11.19 -11.82
N GLN A 108 13.62 11.64 -10.90
CA GLN A 108 14.08 12.02 -9.56
C GLN A 108 14.50 10.77 -8.80
N VAL A 109 13.70 9.70 -8.89
CA VAL A 109 13.96 8.45 -8.17
C VAL A 109 15.23 7.78 -8.66
N TYR A 110 15.41 7.58 -9.97
CA TYR A 110 16.59 6.87 -10.47
C TYR A 110 17.88 7.66 -10.25
N ASN A 111 17.83 9.00 -10.29
CA ASN A 111 18.97 9.85 -9.96
C ASN A 111 19.34 9.75 -8.48
N ASP A 112 18.34 9.81 -7.61
CA ASP A 112 18.51 9.76 -6.15
C ASP A 112 19.05 8.40 -5.66
N ILE A 113 18.63 7.28 -6.28
CA ILE A 113 19.14 5.94 -5.94
C ILE A 113 20.43 5.56 -6.70
N GLY A 114 20.97 6.46 -7.53
CA GLY A 114 22.21 6.21 -8.29
C GLY A 114 22.08 5.12 -9.37
N MET A 115 20.93 5.02 -10.03
CA MET A 115 20.63 3.99 -11.02
C MET A 115 20.42 4.59 -12.42
N SER A 116 20.91 3.90 -13.46
CA SER A 116 20.59 4.28 -14.84
C SER A 116 19.12 4.05 -15.16
N GLU A 117 18.54 4.91 -16.01
CA GLU A 117 17.13 4.83 -16.43
C GLU A 117 16.73 3.43 -16.96
N ARG A 118 17.61 2.81 -17.77
CA ARG A 118 17.40 1.45 -18.30
C ARG A 118 17.28 0.42 -17.19
N SER A 119 18.17 0.48 -16.19
CA SER A 119 18.17 -0.47 -15.07
C SER A 119 16.96 -0.25 -14.18
N TYR A 120 16.61 1.03 -13.94
CA TYR A 120 15.43 1.42 -13.18
C TYR A 120 14.14 0.91 -13.81
N THR A 121 13.95 1.14 -15.12
CA THR A 121 12.73 0.71 -15.83
C THR A 121 12.54 -0.81 -15.78
N ARG A 122 13.64 -1.57 -15.95
CA ARG A 122 13.61 -3.04 -15.84
C ARG A 122 13.27 -3.50 -14.43
N LEU A 123 13.92 -2.93 -13.41
CA LEU A 123 13.69 -3.30 -12.02
C LEU A 123 12.29 -2.91 -11.56
N LYS A 124 11.79 -1.73 -11.94
CA LYS A 124 10.43 -1.25 -11.67
C LYS A 124 9.38 -2.22 -12.22
N GLY A 125 9.54 -2.68 -13.46
CA GLY A 125 8.62 -3.67 -14.05
C GLY A 125 8.55 -4.97 -13.24
N LYS A 126 9.69 -5.50 -12.80
CA LYS A 126 9.77 -6.66 -11.89
C LYS A 126 9.11 -6.36 -10.53
N THR A 127 9.44 -5.21 -9.95
CA THR A 127 8.96 -4.77 -8.63
C THR A 127 7.43 -4.72 -8.57
N PHE A 128 6.77 -4.27 -9.63
CA PHE A 128 5.30 -4.25 -9.69
C PHE A 128 4.68 -5.64 -9.64
N LEU A 129 5.31 -6.62 -10.30
CA LEU A 129 4.85 -8.01 -10.26
C LEU A 129 5.09 -8.62 -8.87
N ASP A 130 6.25 -8.39 -8.27
CA ASP A 130 6.58 -8.89 -6.93
C ASP A 130 5.66 -8.28 -5.86
N LEU A 131 5.33 -7.00 -5.99
CA LEU A 131 4.36 -6.34 -5.11
C LEU A 131 2.95 -6.91 -5.31
N ALA A 132 2.55 -7.24 -6.54
CA ALA A 132 1.27 -7.91 -6.80
C ALA A 132 1.19 -9.28 -6.10
N TYR A 133 2.26 -10.07 -6.14
CA TYR A 133 2.36 -11.31 -5.37
C TYR A 133 2.25 -11.05 -3.87
N ALA A 134 2.98 -10.07 -3.35
CA ALA A 134 2.98 -9.75 -1.92
C ALA A 134 1.61 -9.27 -1.40
N LEU A 135 0.82 -8.63 -2.27
CA LEU A 135 -0.55 -8.17 -1.99
C LEU A 135 -1.63 -9.24 -2.24
N ASN A 136 -1.29 -10.33 -2.94
CA ASN A 136 -2.22 -11.32 -3.51
C ASN A 136 -3.23 -10.72 -4.51
N GLU A 137 -2.76 -9.85 -5.41
CA GLU A 137 -3.61 -9.08 -6.34
C GLU A 137 -3.34 -9.41 -7.82
N ILE A 138 -2.81 -10.61 -8.07
CA ILE A 138 -2.52 -11.08 -9.42
C ILE A 138 -3.79 -11.40 -10.17
N VAL A 139 -3.83 -10.95 -11.42
CA VAL A 139 -4.92 -11.25 -12.35
C VAL A 139 -4.40 -12.22 -13.40
N PHE A 140 -5.15 -13.31 -13.60
CA PHE A 140 -4.88 -14.28 -14.65
C PHE A 140 -5.80 -14.01 -15.84
N LYS A 141 -5.29 -14.28 -17.05
CA LYS A 141 -6.10 -14.26 -18.26
C LYS A 141 -7.17 -15.34 -18.17
N ALA A 142 -8.35 -15.06 -18.72
CA ALA A 142 -9.38 -16.08 -18.87
C ALA A 142 -8.82 -17.27 -19.69
N PRO A 143 -9.16 -18.52 -19.32
CA PRO A 143 -8.86 -19.65 -20.17
C PRO A 143 -9.56 -19.45 -21.52
N VAL A 144 -8.82 -19.61 -22.61
CA VAL A 144 -9.33 -19.63 -23.98
C VAL A 144 -9.93 -21.00 -24.26
#